data_AF-A0A497EZ19-F1
#
_entry.id   AF-A0A497EZ19-F1
#
_cell.length_a   1.000
_cell.length_b   1.000
_cell.length_c   1.000
_cell.angle_alpha   90.00
_cell.angle_beta   90.00
_cell.angle_gamma   90.00
#
_symmetry.space_group_name_H-M   'P 1'
#
loop_
_entity.id
_entity.type
_entity.pdbx_description
1 polymer ?
#
loop_
_entity_poly.entity_id
_entity_poly.type
_entity_poly.pdbx_seq_one_letter_code
_entity_poly.pdbx_strand_id
1 'polypeptide(L)'
;MVEAKFVKDYAPFKGWTGFAVRGAFGAVLKNLLCPEPSKSCSTCPAARNCYYAYIFETRSTLMPDAQIAAKSGTSGVPKPYVVTSA
;
A
#
# COMPACT_ATOMS: atom_id res chain seq x y z
N MET A 1 4.23 6.26 15.87
CA MET A 1 4.81 6.72 14.60
C MET A 1 6.03 5.85 14.34
N VAL A 2 6.08 5.13 13.22
CA VAL A 2 7.24 4.29 12.87
C VAL A 2 8.03 5.05 11.82
N GLU A 3 9.27 5.37 12.12
CA GLU A 3 10.21 6.00 11.19
C GLU A 3 11.21 4.94 10.71
N ALA A 4 11.43 4.88 9.39
CA ALA A 4 12.37 3.96 8.79
C ALA A 4 13.28 4.74 7.84
N LYS A 5 14.59 4.51 7.98
CA LYS A 5 15.63 5.06 7.11
C LYS A 5 16.28 3.93 6.33
N PHE A 6 16.64 4.17 5.07
CA PHE A 6 17.43 3.20 4.32
C PHE A 6 18.80 3.02 4.99
N VAL A 7 19.23 1.76 5.12
CA VAL A 7 20.52 1.38 5.73
C VAL A 7 21.71 1.87 4.90
N LYS A 8 21.51 2.05 3.60
CA LYS A 8 22.49 2.64 2.68
C LYS A 8 21.87 3.85 2.00
N ASP A 9 22.69 4.84 1.70
CA ASP A 9 22.30 5.95 0.83
C ASP A 9 22.20 5.44 -0.60
N TYR A 10 20.97 5.10 -0.99
CA TYR A 10 20.61 4.84 -2.39
C TYR A 10 20.26 6.14 -3.13
N ALA A 11 20.44 7.28 -2.46
CA ALA A 11 20.31 8.62 -3.03
C ALA A 11 21.58 9.02 -3.83
N PRO A 12 21.45 9.88 -4.85
CA PRO A 12 20.21 10.45 -5.37
C PRO A 12 19.47 9.44 -6.24
N PHE A 13 18.22 9.18 -5.91
CA PHE A 13 17.35 8.38 -6.76
C PHE A 13 16.92 9.24 -7.97
N LYS A 14 17.35 8.91 -9.19
CA LYS A 14 16.84 9.56 -10.41
C LYS A 14 15.43 9.02 -10.73
N GLY A 15 14.39 9.87 -10.67
CA GLY A 15 13.05 9.56 -11.17
C GLY A 15 11.95 9.43 -10.10
N TRP A 16 10.97 8.55 -10.32
CA TRP A 16 9.78 8.41 -9.48
C TRP A 16 9.99 7.51 -8.25
N THR A 17 10.74 8.02 -7.28
CA THR A 17 11.17 7.32 -6.04
C THR A 17 10.01 6.75 -5.22
N GLY A 18 8.93 7.52 -5.08
CA GLY A 18 7.76 7.12 -4.31
C GLY A 18 7.13 5.82 -4.80
N PHE A 19 7.13 5.58 -6.12
CA PHE A 19 6.59 4.34 -6.69
C PHE A 19 7.51 3.14 -6.48
N ALA A 20 8.83 3.31 -6.61
CA ALA A 20 9.79 2.24 -6.37
C ALA A 20 9.76 1.78 -4.90
N VAL A 21 9.78 2.72 -3.96
CA VAL A 21 9.68 2.44 -2.52
C VAL A 21 8.34 1.80 -2.18
N ARG A 22 7.23 2.35 -2.71
CA ARG A 22 5.89 1.76 -2.55
C ARG A 22 5.85 0.33 -3.08
N GLY A 23 6.43 0.07 -4.25
CA GLY A 23 6.46 -1.25 -4.88
C GLY A 23 7.25 -2.26 -4.06
N ALA A 24 8.47 -1.90 -3.65
CA ALA A 24 9.32 -2.77 -2.83
C ALA A 24 8.68 -3.08 -1.47
N PHE A 25 8.16 -2.06 -0.79
CA PHE A 25 7.48 -2.22 0.50
C PHE A 25 6.22 -3.09 0.36
N GLY A 26 5.40 -2.85 -0.67
CA GLY A 26 4.22 -3.64 -0.96
C GLY A 26 4.55 -5.11 -1.24
N ALA A 27 5.57 -5.39 -2.03
CA ALA A 27 5.99 -6.76 -2.34
C ALA A 27 6.44 -7.53 -1.09
N VAL A 28 7.27 -6.91 -0.26
CA VAL A 28 7.74 -7.53 1.00
C VAL A 28 6.58 -7.75 1.95
N LEU A 29 5.72 -6.75 2.16
CA LEU A 29 4.57 -6.87 3.06
C LEU A 29 3.58 -7.94 2.58
N LYS A 30 3.35 -8.04 1.27
CA LYS A 30 2.51 -9.10 0.68
C LYS A 30 3.08 -10.48 0.99
N ASN A 31 4.38 -10.68 0.79
CA ASN A 31 5.03 -11.97 1.04
C ASN A 31 5.06 -12.35 2.54
N LEU A 32 5.10 -11.36 3.43
CA LEU A 32 5.08 -11.60 4.88
C LEU A 32 3.67 -11.93 5.40
N LEU A 33 2.63 -11.25 4.90
CA LEU A 33 1.27 -11.36 5.45
C LEU A 33 0.35 -12.29 4.67
N CYS A 34 0.61 -12.53 3.39
CA CYS A 34 -0.29 -13.28 2.52
C CYS A 34 0.13 -14.76 2.47
N PRO A 35 -0.75 -15.70 2.90
CA PRO A 35 -0.46 -17.13 2.76
C PRO A 35 -0.36 -17.59 1.30
N GLU A 36 -0.96 -16.84 0.38
CA GLU A 36 -1.05 -17.17 -1.04
C GLU A 36 -0.85 -15.90 -1.88
N PRO A 37 0.40 -15.42 -2.01
CA PRO A 37 0.71 -14.15 -2.67
C PRO A 37 0.44 -14.18 -4.19
N SER A 38 0.26 -15.36 -4.78
CA SER A 38 -0.07 -15.53 -6.20
C SER A 38 -1.54 -15.23 -6.53
N LYS A 39 -2.44 -15.29 -5.54
CA LYS A 39 -3.89 -15.07 -5.76
C LYS A 39 -4.27 -13.60 -5.66
N SER A 40 -5.41 -13.27 -6.27
CA SER A 40 -6.00 -11.93 -6.20
C SER A 40 -6.56 -11.65 -4.80
N CYS A 41 -6.39 -10.42 -4.32
CA CYS A 41 -7.05 -9.96 -3.10
C CYS A 41 -8.58 -9.90 -3.25
N SER A 42 -9.10 -9.78 -4.48
CA SER A 42 -10.55 -9.73 -4.74
C SER A 42 -11.29 -11.01 -4.37
N THR A 43 -10.61 -12.16 -4.34
CA THR A 43 -11.19 -13.46 -3.97
C THR A 43 -10.77 -13.92 -2.59
N CYS A 44 -10.02 -13.09 -1.84
CA CYS A 44 -9.51 -13.46 -0.53
C CYS A 44 -10.56 -13.19 0.56
N PRO A 45 -10.98 -14.21 1.35
CA PRO A 45 -11.99 -14.04 2.40
C PRO A 45 -11.57 -13.06 3.51
N ALA A 46 -10.26 -12.98 3.77
CA ALA A 46 -9.69 -12.11 4.81
C ALA A 46 -9.38 -10.69 4.31
N ALA A 47 -9.67 -10.36 3.05
CA ALA A 47 -9.22 -9.10 2.46
C ALA A 47 -9.73 -7.85 3.21
N ARG A 48 -10.94 -7.90 3.79
CA ARG A 48 -11.50 -6.79 4.56
C ARG A 48 -10.71 -6.46 5.84
N ASN A 49 -10.11 -7.47 6.47
CA ASN A 49 -9.36 -7.34 7.72
C ASN A 49 -7.84 -7.43 7.50
N CYS A 50 -7.39 -7.47 6.24
CA CYS A 50 -5.98 -7.64 5.91
C CYS A 50 -5.26 -6.29 5.86
N TYR A 51 -4.18 -6.14 6.65
CA TYR A 51 -3.36 -4.93 6.66
C TYR A 51 -2.77 -4.62 5.28
N TYR A 52 -2.29 -5.62 4.53
CA TYR A 52 -1.81 -5.41 3.17
C TYR A 52 -2.92 -4.84 2.27
N ALA A 53 -4.12 -5.44 2.30
CA ALA A 53 -5.23 -5.00 1.47
C ALA A 53 -5.68 -3.57 1.81
N TYR A 54 -5.72 -3.23 3.11
CA TYR A 54 -6.01 -1.88 3.57
C TYR A 54 -5.00 -0.83 3.10
N ILE A 55 -3.70 -1.16 3.09
CA ILE A 55 -2.62 -0.21 2.78
C ILE A 55 -2.36 -0.07 1.27
N PHE A 56 -2.49 -1.17 0.52
CA PHE A 56 -2.06 -1.26 -0.89
C PHE A 56 -3.19 -1.49 -1.90
N GLU A 57 -4.25 -2.21 -1.52
CA GLU A 57 -5.37 -2.60 -2.40
C GLU A 57 -6.69 -1.93 -2.01
N THR A 58 -6.63 -0.77 -1.34
CA THR A 58 -7.81 0.00 -0.92
C THR A 58 -8.65 0.37 -2.15
N ARG A 59 -9.79 -0.31 -2.33
CA ARG A 59 -10.76 -0.06 -3.40
C ARG A 59 -12.15 -0.17 -2.82
N SER A 60 -13.11 0.57 -3.37
CA SER A 60 -14.52 0.55 -2.93
C SER A 60 -15.16 -0.84 -2.98
N THR A 61 -14.70 -1.71 -3.88
CA THR A 61 -15.17 -3.10 -3.99
C THR A 61 -14.68 -3.99 -2.84
N LEU A 62 -13.51 -3.69 -2.29
CA LEU A 62 -12.89 -4.43 -1.20
C LEU A 62 -13.28 -3.85 0.17
N MET A 63 -13.49 -2.54 0.24
CA MET A 63 -13.81 -1.80 1.47
C MET A 63 -14.97 -0.84 1.20
N PRO A 64 -16.24 -1.31 1.31
CA PRO A 64 -17.42 -0.51 0.98
C PRO A 64 -17.67 0.64 1.99
N ASP A 65 -17.22 0.48 3.24
CA ASP A 65 -17.34 1.50 4.30
C ASP A 65 -16.30 2.61 4.18
N ALA A 66 -15.25 2.38 3.40
CA ALA A 66 -14.32 3.43 3.08
C ALA A 66 -15.07 4.39 2.14
N GLN A 67 -15.22 5.66 2.56
CA GLN A 67 -15.91 6.74 1.82
C GLN A 67 -15.22 7.09 0.49
N ILE A 68 -15.04 6.11 -0.39
CA ILE A 68 -14.20 6.13 -1.59
C ILE A 68 -15.02 6.60 -2.81
N ALA A 69 -16.36 6.59 -2.74
CA ALA A 69 -17.20 6.61 -3.93
C ALA A 69 -18.11 7.83 -4.10
N ALA A 70 -17.75 9.02 -3.59
CA ALA A 70 -18.62 10.20 -3.76
C ALA A 70 -18.23 11.16 -4.90
N LYS A 71 -16.95 11.29 -5.28
CA LYS A 71 -16.52 12.13 -6.42
C LYS A 71 -15.03 11.94 -6.63
N SER A 72 -14.64 11.45 -7.80
CA SER A 72 -13.28 11.59 -8.34
C SER A 72 -12.13 11.32 -7.36
N GLY A 73 -11.76 10.06 -7.14
CA GLY A 73 -10.37 9.57 -7.13
C GLY A 73 -9.24 10.23 -6.29
N THR A 74 -9.46 11.26 -5.48
CA THR A 74 -8.36 12.00 -4.80
C THR A 74 -8.62 12.31 -3.33
N SER A 75 -9.68 11.78 -2.73
CA SER A 75 -9.92 11.91 -1.28
C SER A 75 -10.34 10.59 -0.63
N GLY A 76 -9.87 9.47 -1.19
CA GLY A 76 -10.00 8.16 -0.57
C GLY A 76 -8.99 8.03 0.57
N VAL A 77 -9.48 7.59 1.74
CA VAL A 77 -8.76 7.16 2.97
C VAL A 77 -7.29 7.61 2.99
N PRO A 78 -6.89 8.56 3.86
CA PRO A 78 -5.49 8.98 3.95
C PRO A 78 -4.64 7.72 4.07
N LYS A 79 -3.80 7.48 3.05
CA LYS A 79 -2.92 6.32 3.06
C LYS A 79 -2.13 6.41 4.36
N PRO A 80 -2.05 5.33 5.16
CA PRO A 80 -1.47 5.39 6.51
C PRO A 80 0.06 5.62 6.49
N TYR A 81 0.63 5.96 5.33
CA TYR A 81 2.03 6.24 5.12
C TYR A 81 2.22 7.35 4.08
N VAL A 82 3.29 8.12 4.25
CA VAL A 82 3.79 9.09 3.28
C VAL A 82 5.19 8.65 2.88
N VAL A 83 5.52 8.66 1.60
CA VAL A 83 6.89 8.47 1.11
C VAL A 83 7.40 9.82 0.65
N THR A 84 8.38 10.38 1.36
CA THR A 84 9.08 11.61 0.99
C THR A 84 10.53 11.30 0.65
N SER A 85 11.10 12.01 -0.31
CA SER A 85 12.56 12.12 -0.45
C SER A 85 13.02 13.29 0.43
N ALA A 86 13.84 12.99 1.44
CA ALA A 86 14.56 14.01 2.19
C ALA A 86 15.62 14.69 1.33
#